data_AF-A0A662PBR9-F1
#
_entry.id   AF-A0A662PBR9-F1
#
_cell.length_a   1.000
_cell.length_b   1.000
_cell.length_c   1.000
_cell.angle_alpha   90.00
_cell.angle_beta   90.00
_cell.angle_gamma   90.00
#
_symmetry.space_group_name_H-M   'P 1'
#
loop_
_entity.id
_entity.type
_entity.pdbx_description
1 polymer ?
#
loop_
_entity_poly.entity_id
_entity_poly.type
_entity_poly.pdbx_seq_one_letter_code
_entity_poly.pdbx_strand_id
1 'polypeptide(L)'
;MFDWNGRLGLFSRSRHASIGTYSRIYDFVKVNSTFYVLPSLSRAEHWRKKLFQRIFEFTVRCNRVVSHKFKFTPTNNALTGQF
;
A
#
# COMPACT_ATOMS: atom_id res chain seq x y z
N MET A 1 3.81 -1.52 -10.93
CA MET A 1 3.71 -0.93 -9.57
C MET A 1 2.28 -0.44 -9.36
N PHE A 2 1.57 -0.91 -8.34
CA PHE A 2 0.16 -0.54 -8.15
C PHE A 2 -0.02 0.91 -7.66
N ASP A 3 -0.98 1.62 -8.23
CA ASP A 3 -1.44 2.92 -7.77
C ASP A 3 -2.39 2.78 -6.56
N TRP A 4 -2.86 3.93 -6.06
CA TRP A 4 -3.77 3.99 -4.91
C TRP A 4 -5.11 3.28 -5.12
N ASN A 5 -5.51 3.06 -6.36
CA ASN A 5 -6.76 2.41 -6.73
C ASN A 5 -6.57 0.90 -6.97
N GLY A 6 -5.35 0.38 -6.76
CA GLY A 6 -5.02 -0.99 -7.06
C GLY A 6 -4.90 -1.24 -8.57
N ARG A 7 -4.46 -0.26 -9.35
CA ARG A 7 -4.17 -0.41 -10.79
C ARG A 7 -2.68 -0.51 -11.05
N LEU A 8 -2.24 -1.40 -11.93
CA LEU A 8 -0.84 -1.46 -12.34
C LEU A 8 -0.43 -0.18 -13.10
N GLY A 9 0.52 0.57 -12.55
CA GLY A 9 1.03 1.84 -13.07
C GLY A 9 1.76 1.79 -14.42
N LEU A 10 1.96 0.60 -15.01
CA LEU A 10 2.40 0.45 -16.41
C LEU A 10 1.22 0.43 -17.40
N PHE A 11 -0.02 0.37 -16.91
CA PHE A 11 -1.23 0.19 -17.71
C PHE A 11 -2.29 1.28 -17.43
N SER A 12 -1.85 2.52 -17.20
CA SER A 12 -2.77 3.66 -16.98
C SER A 12 -3.72 3.95 -18.16
N ARG A 13 -3.58 3.27 -19.30
CA ARG A 13 -4.47 3.39 -20.47
C ARG A 13 -5.41 2.19 -20.72
N SER A 14 -5.27 1.07 -20.00
CA SER A 14 -6.18 -0.09 -20.17
C SER A 14 -7.03 -0.31 -18.91
N ARG A 15 -8.36 -0.35 -19.08
CA ARG A 15 -9.35 -0.46 -18.00
C ARG A 15 -9.34 -1.80 -17.23
N HIS A 16 -8.32 -2.66 -17.39
CA HIS A 16 -8.42 -4.10 -17.08
C HIS A 16 -7.42 -4.66 -16.06
N ALA A 17 -6.41 -3.91 -15.61
CA ALA A 17 -5.42 -4.43 -14.65
C ALA A 17 -5.70 -3.96 -13.21
N SER A 18 -6.79 -4.45 -12.61
CA SER A 18 -7.14 -4.21 -11.21
C SER A 18 -6.48 -5.22 -10.26
N ILE A 19 -6.35 -4.86 -8.98
CA ILE A 19 -5.76 -5.73 -7.95
C ILE A 19 -6.52 -7.06 -7.82
N GLY A 20 -7.84 -7.05 -8.07
CA GLY A 20 -8.67 -8.26 -8.05
C GLY A 20 -8.50 -9.15 -9.28
N THR A 21 -8.02 -8.60 -10.40
CA THR A 21 -7.64 -9.40 -11.57
C THR A 21 -6.26 -10.02 -11.35
N TYR A 22 -5.33 -9.22 -10.80
CA TYR A 22 -3.97 -9.65 -10.53
C TYR A 22 -3.90 -10.76 -9.46
N SER A 23 -4.71 -10.66 -8.41
CA SER A 23 -4.80 -11.67 -7.33
C SER A 23 -5.35 -13.03 -7.77
N ARG A 24 -5.82 -13.16 -9.02
CA ARG A 24 -6.23 -14.45 -9.60
C ARG A 24 -5.06 -15.22 -10.18
N ILE A 25 -3.97 -14.53 -10.52
CA ILE A 25 -2.81 -15.08 -11.24
C ILE A 25 -1.60 -15.19 -10.30
N TYR A 26 -1.49 -14.28 -9.34
CA TYR A 26 -0.40 -14.23 -8.37
C TYR A 26 -0.97 -14.17 -6.95
N ASP A 27 -0.24 -14.74 -6.00
CA ASP A 27 -0.64 -14.79 -4.59
C ASP A 27 0.08 -13.73 -3.73
N PHE A 28 0.86 -12.85 -4.35
CA PHE A 28 1.64 -11.80 -3.67
C PHE A 28 1.60 -10.45 -4.40
N VAL A 29 1.58 -9.35 -3.64
CA VAL A 29 1.85 -8.00 -4.17
C VAL A 29 2.65 -7.13 -3.22
N LYS A 30 3.54 -6.31 -3.81
CA LYS A 30 4.24 -5.23 -3.13
C LYS A 30 3.68 -3.87 -3.54
N VAL A 31 3.09 -3.16 -2.58
CA VAL A 31 2.62 -1.78 -2.76
C VAL A 31 3.70 -0.81 -2.30
N ASN A 32 4.19 -0.03 -3.26
CA ASN A 32 5.28 0.93 -3.06
C ASN A 32 4.79 2.38 -2.98
N SER A 33 3.51 2.67 -3.29
CA SER A 33 2.96 4.04 -3.27
C SER A 33 2.94 4.65 -1.87
N THR A 34 2.76 3.82 -0.84
CA THR A 34 2.83 4.17 0.58
C THR A 34 4.15 4.79 1.02
N PHE A 35 5.21 4.59 0.24
CA PHE A 35 6.49 5.24 0.44
C PHE A 35 6.40 6.76 0.33
N TYR A 36 5.56 7.29 -0.57
CA TYR A 36 5.51 8.74 -0.84
C TYR A 36 4.40 9.45 -0.07
N VAL A 37 3.24 8.83 0.05
CA VAL A 37 2.04 9.39 0.68
C VAL A 37 1.41 8.32 1.55
N LEU A 38 0.77 8.67 2.67
CA LEU A 38 0.01 7.71 3.46
C LEU A 38 -1.42 7.56 2.90
N PRO A 39 -1.96 6.33 2.78
CA PRO A 39 -3.37 6.16 2.45
C PRO A 39 -4.26 6.63 3.59
N SER A 40 -5.51 7.00 3.27
CA SER A 40 -6.56 7.05 4.28
C SER A 40 -6.88 5.64 4.80
N LEU A 41 -7.37 5.54 6.04
CA LEU A 41 -7.76 4.26 6.65
C LEU A 41 -8.80 3.52 5.80
N SER A 42 -9.85 4.22 5.35
CA SER A 42 -10.88 3.66 4.47
C SER A 42 -10.31 3.02 3.20
N ARG A 43 -9.24 3.59 2.63
CA ARG A 43 -8.59 3.02 1.44
C ARG A 43 -7.82 1.74 1.77
N ALA A 44 -7.11 1.71 2.89
CA ALA A 44 -6.43 0.51 3.35
C ALA A 44 -7.42 -0.63 3.67
N GLU A 45 -8.56 -0.29 4.29
CA GLU A 45 -9.65 -1.24 4.54
C GLU A 45 -10.23 -1.81 3.24
N HIS A 46 -10.40 -0.99 2.21
CA HIS A 46 -10.88 -1.44 0.91
C HIS A 46 -9.93 -2.44 0.25
N TRP A 47 -8.62 -2.22 0.34
CA TRP A 47 -7.62 -3.19 -0.13
C TRP A 47 -7.73 -4.50 0.62
N ARG A 48 -7.84 -4.44 1.95
CA ARG A 48 -8.04 -5.64 2.78
C ARG A 48 -9.29 -6.41 2.36
N LYS A 49 -10.44 -5.73 2.21
CA LYS A 49 -11.70 -6.36 1.78
C LYS A 49 -11.60 -7.04 0.42
N LYS A 50 -10.89 -6.43 -0.54
CA LYS A 50 -10.70 -7.00 -1.89
C LYS A 50 -9.79 -8.22 -1.92
N LEU A 51 -8.80 -8.27 -1.03
CA LEU A 51 -7.80 -9.33 -0.99
C LEU A 51 -8.19 -10.48 -0.04
N PHE A 52 -9.19 -10.25 0.83
CA PHE A 52 -9.65 -11.21 1.83
C PHE A 52 -10.21 -12.53 1.25
N GLN A 53 -10.49 -12.60 -0.05
CA GLN A 53 -11.09 -13.78 -0.68
C GLN A 53 -10.07 -14.94 -0.88
N ARG A 54 -8.78 -14.75 -0.58
CA ARG A 54 -7.72 -15.76 -0.69
C ARG A 54 -6.61 -15.54 0.36
N ILE A 55 -5.81 -16.58 0.62
CA ILE A 55 -4.51 -16.45 1.28
C ILE A 55 -3.62 -15.65 0.32
N PHE A 56 -3.56 -14.34 0.51
CA PHE A 56 -2.84 -13.44 -0.37
C PHE A 56 -1.90 -12.58 0.47
N GLU A 57 -0.61 -12.64 0.15
CA GLU A 57 0.41 -11.94 0.90
C GLU A 57 0.58 -10.51 0.35
N PHE A 58 0.39 -9.53 1.24
CA PHE A 58 0.42 -8.11 0.90
C PHE A 58 1.56 -7.43 1.65
N THR A 59 2.53 -6.90 0.92
CA THR A 59 3.62 -6.13 1.51
C THR A 59 3.48 -4.65 1.21
N VAL A 60 3.63 -3.82 2.24
CA VAL A 60 3.54 -2.37 2.16
C VAL A 60 4.90 -1.77 2.43
N ARG A 61 5.38 -0.90 1.54
CA ARG A 61 6.62 -0.16 1.79
C ARG A 61 6.37 0.91 2.86
N CYS A 62 7.18 0.89 3.92
CA CYS A 62 7.15 1.90 4.97
C CYS A 62 7.32 3.31 4.37
N ASN A 63 6.60 4.30 4.91
CA ASN A 63 6.64 5.66 4.38
C ASN A 63 8.06 6.27 4.48
N ARG A 64 8.44 7.11 3.51
CA ARG A 64 9.74 7.80 3.49
C ARG A 64 9.96 8.69 4.71
N VAL A 65 8.90 9.17 5.35
CA VAL A 65 8.99 9.94 6.60
C VAL A 65 9.67 9.11 7.68
N VAL A 66 9.30 7.83 7.81
CA VAL A 66 9.91 6.94 8.81
C VAL A 66 11.34 6.56 8.41
N SER A 67 11.53 6.12 7.17
CA SER A 67 12.81 5.53 6.73
C SER A 67 13.89 6.55 6.30
N HIS A 68 13.49 7.67 5.70
CA HIS A 68 14.42 8.66 5.13
C HIS A 68 14.50 9.95 5.94
N LYS A 69 13.35 10.47 6.41
CA LYS A 69 13.32 11.69 7.23
C LYS A 69 13.78 11.41 8.65
N PHE A 70 13.16 10.44 9.32
CA PHE A 70 13.47 10.10 10.70
C PHE A 70 14.43 8.91 10.85
N LYS A 71 14.77 8.20 9.77
CA LYS A 71 15.74 7.08 9.76
C LYS A 71 15.50 6.05 10.89
N PHE A 72 14.23 5.73 11.15
CA PHE A 72 13.80 4.85 12.23
C PHE A 72 14.20 5.31 13.65
N THR A 73 14.61 6.56 13.80
CA THR A 73 14.84 7.20 15.09
C THR A 73 13.49 7.64 15.67
N PRO A 74 13.14 7.24 16.91
CA PRO A 74 11.93 7.70 17.57
C PRO A 74 11.99 9.21 17.81
N THR A 75 10.85 9.87 17.64
CA THR A 75 10.68 11.30 17.97
C THR A 75 9.79 11.43 19.18
N ASN A 76 9.92 12.52 19.95
CA ASN A 76 9.09 12.74 21.13
C ASN A 76 7.59 12.66 20.81
N ASN A 77 7.16 13.27 19.70
CA ASN A 77 5.76 13.21 19.25
C ASN A 77 5.28 11.77 18.98
N ALA A 78 6.15 10.93 18.43
CA ALA A 78 5.83 9.52 18.19
C ALA A 78 5.77 8.69 19.48
N LEU A 79 6.53 9.07 20.50
CA LEU A 79 6.52 8.42 21.82
C LEU A 79 5.33 8.87 22.68
N THR A 80 4.85 10.10 22.50
CA THR A 80 3.73 10.67 23.26
C THR A 80 2.38 10.54 22.56
N GLY A 81 2.35 10.08 21.30
CA GLY A 81 1.12 9.86 20.54
C GLY A 81 0.48 11.13 19.99
N GLN A 82 1.21 12.24 19.93
CA GLN A 82 0.72 13.51 19.36
C GLN A 82 1.02 13.55 17.86
N PHE A 83 0.01 13.22 17.04
CA PHE A 83 0.10 13.17 15.57
C PHE A 83 -0.94 14.09 14.93
#